data_AF-A0A356D4B5-F1
#
_entry.id   AF-A0A356D4B5-F1
#
_cell.length_a   1.000
_cell.length_b   1.000
_cell.length_c   1.000
_cell.angle_alpha   90.00
_cell.angle_beta   90.00
_cell.angle_gamma   90.00
#
_symmetry.space_group_name_H-M   'P 1'
#
loop_
_entity.id
_entity.type
_entity.pdbx_description
1 polymer ?
#
loop_
_entity_poly.entity_id
_entity_poly.type
_entity_poly.pdbx_seq_one_letter_code
_entity_poly.pdbx_strand_id
1 'polypeptide(L)'
;MTQTSSSQDESIKLKVAQIERIGSILFFLIPLVILLIVGKTFAFNTLYLWQGFSLLYLVVYRLLLRKLSSKEMQLKVRRGWGYNRFYRFCWGYLVLSIIIMVGYQTISH
;
A
#
# COMPACT_ATOMS: atom_id res chain seq x y z
N MET A 1 9.08 -13.52 32.41
CA MET A 1 8.07 -13.60 31.33
C MET A 1 8.44 -12.61 30.23
N THR A 2 9.29 -13.00 29.28
CA THR A 2 9.80 -12.09 28.21
C THR A 2 9.81 -12.72 26.82
N GLN A 3 9.49 -14.02 26.69
CA GLN A 3 9.53 -14.73 25.41
C GLN A 3 8.25 -14.63 24.57
N THR A 4 7.11 -14.28 25.18
CA THR A 4 5.83 -14.17 24.45
C THR A 4 5.71 -12.89 23.61
N SER A 5 6.38 -11.80 23.99
CA SER A 5 6.36 -10.56 23.20
C SER A 5 7.16 -10.69 21.91
N SER A 6 8.32 -11.37 21.94
CA SER A 6 9.19 -11.45 20.77
C SER A 6 8.59 -12.29 19.64
N SER A 7 7.90 -13.38 19.97
CA SER A 7 7.26 -14.27 18.98
C SER A 7 6.04 -13.62 18.33
N GLN A 8 5.25 -12.83 19.07
CA GLN A 8 4.17 -12.02 18.50
C GLN A 8 4.71 -10.92 17.57
N ASP A 9 5.78 -10.22 17.98
CA ASP A 9 6.37 -9.16 17.17
C ASP A 9 7.00 -9.69 15.87
N GLU A 10 7.61 -10.88 15.89
CA GLU A 10 8.08 -11.55 14.67
C GLU A 10 6.94 -11.96 13.73
N SER A 11 5.86 -12.51 14.29
CA SER A 11 4.67 -12.88 13.53
C SER A 11 4.05 -11.66 12.83
N ILE A 12 4.04 -10.50 13.50
CA ILE A 12 3.54 -9.26 12.90
C ILE A 12 4.48 -8.78 11.78
N LYS A 13 5.81 -8.84 11.96
CA LYS A 13 6.77 -8.48 10.89
C LYS A 13 6.61 -9.36 9.65
N LEU A 14 6.43 -10.66 9.83
CA LEU A 14 6.16 -11.59 8.73
C LEU A 14 4.85 -11.25 8.01
N LYS A 15 3.78 -10.91 8.75
CA LYS A 15 2.52 -10.44 8.17
C LYS A 15 2.69 -9.14 7.38
N VAL A 16 3.49 -8.19 7.88
CA VAL A 16 3.80 -6.95 7.15
C VAL A 16 4.52 -7.26 5.84
N ALA A 17 5.53 -8.14 5.86
CA ALA A 17 6.24 -8.55 4.64
C ALA A 17 5.34 -9.30 3.65
N GLN A 18 4.46 -10.17 4.13
CA GLN A 18 3.47 -10.84 3.29
C GLN A 18 2.51 -9.84 2.65
N ILE A 19 2.02 -8.86 3.41
CA ILE A 19 1.14 -7.81 2.88
C ILE A 19 1.86 -6.91 1.87
N GLU A 20 3.13 -6.52 2.09
CA GLU A 20 3.95 -5.83 1.07
C GLU A 20 4.00 -6.65 -0.24
N ARG A 21 4.27 -7.96 -0.14
CA ARG A 21 4.41 -8.84 -1.31
C ARG A 21 3.08 -9.06 -2.02
N ILE A 22 2.02 -9.42 -1.29
CA ILE A 22 0.68 -9.63 -1.83
C ILE A 22 0.12 -8.34 -2.39
N GLY A 23 0.29 -7.21 -1.70
CA GLY A 23 -0.13 -5.89 -2.16
C GLY A 23 0.52 -5.52 -3.49
N SER A 24 1.82 -5.74 -3.62
CA SER A 24 2.56 -5.50 -4.87
C SER A 24 2.07 -6.40 -6.01
N ILE A 25 1.83 -7.69 -5.74
CA ILE A 25 1.31 -8.63 -6.72
C ILE A 25 -0.09 -8.21 -7.17
N LEU A 26 -0.99 -7.94 -6.23
CA LEU A 26 -2.37 -7.52 -6.51
C LEU A 26 -2.41 -6.20 -7.30
N PHE A 27 -1.52 -5.25 -6.98
CA PHE A 27 -1.43 -3.98 -7.71
C PHE A 27 -1.17 -4.19 -9.21
N PHE A 28 -0.42 -5.23 -9.58
CA PHE A 28 -0.13 -5.58 -10.96
C PHE A 28 -1.18 -6.55 -11.55
N LEU A 29 -1.70 -7.47 -10.74
CA LEU A 29 -2.64 -8.51 -11.16
C LEU A 29 -4.03 -7.93 -11.46
N ILE A 30 -4.55 -7.03 -10.62
CA ILE A 30 -5.86 -6.41 -10.80
C ILE A 30 -5.99 -5.70 -12.15
N PRO A 31 -5.11 -4.76 -12.53
CA PRO A 31 -5.19 -4.11 -13.84
C PRO A 31 -4.97 -5.09 -15.00
N LEU A 32 -4.14 -6.11 -14.82
CA LEU A 32 -3.93 -7.15 -15.85
C LEU A 32 -5.23 -7.93 -16.11
N VAL A 33 -5.92 -8.37 -15.07
CA VAL A 33 -7.20 -9.09 -15.17
C VAL A 33 -8.28 -8.19 -15.79
N ILE A 34 -8.37 -6.93 -15.36
CA ILE A 34 -9.31 -5.96 -15.94
C ILE A 34 -9.03 -5.75 -17.43
N LEU A 35 -7.76 -5.61 -17.81
CA LEU A 35 -7.35 -5.41 -19.19
C LEU A 35 -7.70 -6.62 -20.07
N LEU A 36 -7.59 -7.84 -19.53
CA LEU A 36 -7.93 -9.08 -20.23
C LEU A 36 -9.44 -9.28 -20.40
N ILE A 37 -10.25 -8.92 -19.40
CA ILE A 37 -11.72 -9.16 -19.41
C ILE A 37 -12.47 -8.02 -20.08
N VAL A 38 -12.19 -6.78 -19.68
CA VAL A 38 -12.99 -5.59 -20.02
C VAL A 38 -12.41 -4.84 -21.23
N GLY A 39 -11.13 -5.04 -21.52
CA GLY A 39 -10.42 -4.34 -22.60
C GLY A 39 -10.09 -2.87 -22.29
N LYS A 40 -9.70 -2.11 -23.32
CA LYS A 40 -9.10 -0.76 -23.21
C LYS A 40 -10.05 0.30 -22.63
N THR A 41 -11.36 0.10 -22.74
CA THR A 41 -12.38 1.09 -22.36
C THR A 41 -12.37 1.41 -20.86
N PHE A 42 -11.86 0.49 -20.02
CA PHE A 42 -11.79 0.68 -18.57
C PHE A 42 -10.47 1.29 -18.07
N ALA A 43 -9.53 1.63 -18.95
CA ALA A 43 -8.21 2.12 -18.58
C ALA A 43 -8.26 3.40 -17.71
N PHE A 44 -9.24 4.27 -17.95
CA PHE A 44 -9.47 5.45 -17.11
C PHE A 44 -9.95 5.08 -15.70
N ASN A 45 -10.81 4.07 -15.58
CA ASN A 45 -11.29 3.62 -14.27
C ASN A 45 -10.19 2.90 -13.47
N THR A 46 -9.24 2.27 -14.15
CA THR A 46 -8.08 1.62 -13.51
C THR A 46 -7.28 2.60 -12.66
N LEU A 47 -7.14 3.87 -13.07
CA LEU A 47 -6.46 4.90 -12.28
C LEU A 47 -7.17 5.15 -10.94
N TYR A 48 -8.49 5.33 -10.95
CA TYR A 48 -9.28 5.48 -9.72
C TYR A 48 -9.23 4.22 -8.85
N LEU A 49 -9.20 3.05 -9.48
CA LEU A 49 -9.11 1.76 -8.79
C LEU A 49 -7.76 1.60 -8.07
N TRP A 50 -6.66 2.03 -8.70
CA TRP A 50 -5.35 2.10 -8.05
C TRP A 50 -5.31 3.10 -6.90
N GLN A 51 -5.96 4.27 -7.00
CA GLN A 51 -6.07 5.20 -5.87
C GLN A 51 -6.76 4.55 -4.67
N GLY A 52 -7.90 3.90 -4.92
CA GLY A 52 -8.65 3.17 -3.88
C GLY A 52 -7.84 2.04 -3.26
N PHE A 53 -7.15 1.25 -4.09
CA PHE A 53 -6.29 0.16 -3.62
C PHE A 53 -5.12 0.68 -2.78
N SER A 54 -4.44 1.75 -3.22
CA SER A 54 -3.36 2.38 -2.47
C SER A 54 -3.85 2.92 -1.12
N LEU A 55 -5.01 3.58 -1.06
CA LEU A 55 -5.60 4.04 0.19
C LEU A 55 -5.91 2.87 1.12
N LEU A 56 -6.57 1.83 0.62
CA LEU A 56 -6.89 0.64 1.41
C LEU A 56 -5.62 -0.01 1.98
N TYR A 57 -4.59 -0.15 1.15
CA TYR A 57 -3.30 -0.68 1.57
C TYR A 57 -2.68 0.16 2.70
N LEU A 58 -2.67 1.50 2.56
CA LEU A 58 -2.13 2.40 3.59
C LEU A 58 -2.88 2.25 4.93
N VAL A 59 -4.20 2.11 4.89
CA VAL A 59 -5.03 1.90 6.09
C VAL A 59 -4.69 0.56 6.75
N VAL A 60 -4.69 -0.53 5.98
CA VAL A 60 -4.36 -1.87 6.49
C VAL A 60 -2.95 -1.90 7.08
N TYR A 61 -1.98 -1.30 6.41
CA TYR A 61 -0.60 -1.19 6.89
C TYR A 61 -0.52 -0.45 8.23
N ARG A 62 -1.22 0.69 8.37
CA ARG A 62 -1.28 1.44 9.64
C ARG A 62 -1.95 0.64 10.75
N LEU A 63 -3.03 -0.07 10.45
CA LEU A 63 -3.72 -0.92 11.43
C LEU A 63 -2.82 -2.08 11.88
N LEU A 64 -2.05 -2.68 10.98
CA LEU A 64 -1.08 -3.72 11.33
C LEU A 64 0.04 -3.17 12.22
N LEU A 65 0.56 -1.98 11.89
CA LEU A 65 1.60 -1.33 12.69
C LEU A 65 1.15 -0.97 14.10
N ARG A 66 -0.11 -0.56 14.26
CA ARG A 66 -0.70 -0.31 15.59
C ARG A 66 -0.76 -1.55 16.48
N LYS A 67 -0.72 -2.76 15.90
CA LYS A 67 -0.71 -4.01 16.66
C LYS A 67 0.68 -4.39 17.20
N LEU A 68 1.77 -3.71 16.79
CA LEU A 68 3.08 -3.96 17.38
C LEU A 68 3.14 -3.42 18.81
N SER A 69 3.73 -4.23 19.70
CA SER A 69 3.74 -4.03 21.15
C SER A 69 4.48 -2.75 21.59
N SER A 70 5.56 -2.38 20.89
CA SER A 70 6.42 -1.24 21.28
C SER A 70 6.53 -0.17 20.20
N LYS A 71 6.51 1.11 20.61
CA LYS A 71 6.75 2.28 19.76
C LYS A 71 8.11 2.22 19.05
N GLU A 72 9.12 1.64 19.69
CA GLU A 72 10.44 1.48 19.08
C GLU A 72 10.42 0.47 17.93
N MET A 73 9.68 -0.63 18.07
CA MET A 73 9.50 -1.61 17.00
C MET A 73 8.70 -1.01 15.83
N GLN A 74 7.65 -0.22 16.12
CA GLN A 74 6.90 0.51 15.10
C GLN A 74 7.82 1.46 14.31
N LEU A 75 8.70 2.20 14.98
CA LEU A 75 9.67 3.09 14.35
C LEU A 75 10.71 2.34 13.51
N LYS A 76 11.19 1.18 13.98
CA LYS A 76 12.12 0.32 13.22
C LYS A 76 11.48 -0.23 11.95
N VAL A 77 10.24 -0.73 12.03
CA VAL A 77 9.52 -1.25 10.85
C VAL A 77 9.19 -0.14 9.86
N ARG A 78 8.75 1.04 10.35
CA ARG A 78 8.42 2.19 9.51
C ARG A 78 9.65 2.82 8.82
N ARG A 79 10.81 2.85 9.49
CA ARG A 79 12.07 3.32 8.86
C ARG A 79 12.77 2.24 8.04
N GLY A 80 12.47 0.98 8.29
CA GLY A 80 13.07 -0.16 7.58
C GLY A 80 12.71 -0.16 6.10
N TRP A 81 13.72 -0.08 5.25
CA TRP A 81 13.56 -0.15 3.78
C TRP A 81 12.99 -1.48 3.28
N GLY A 82 12.98 -2.55 4.08
CA GLY A 82 12.45 -3.86 3.69
C GLY A 82 10.94 -4.01 3.84
N TYR A 83 10.29 -3.18 4.66
CA TYR A 83 8.87 -3.33 5.03
C TYR A 83 8.01 -2.13 4.63
N ASN A 84 8.58 -1.16 3.93
CA ASN A 84 7.97 0.14 3.65
C ASN A 84 8.08 0.53 2.16
N ARG A 85 8.48 -0.38 1.26
CA ARG A 85 8.73 -0.01 -0.15
C ARG A 85 7.43 0.26 -0.88
N PHE A 86 6.50 -0.67 -0.80
CA PHE A 86 5.18 -0.57 -1.42
C PHE A 86 4.32 0.49 -0.73
N TYR A 87 4.45 0.65 0.60
CA TYR A 87 3.84 1.77 1.31
C TYR A 87 4.31 3.14 0.78
N ARG A 88 5.63 3.32 0.58
CA ARG A 88 6.18 4.57 0.01
C ARG A 88 5.74 4.74 -1.44
N PHE A 89 5.69 3.67 -2.21
CA PHE A 89 5.19 3.68 -3.59
C PHE A 89 3.73 4.12 -3.65
N CYS A 90 2.85 3.56 -2.79
CA CYS A 90 1.45 3.97 -2.69
C CYS A 90 1.30 5.46 -2.33
N TRP A 91 2.12 5.97 -1.42
CA TRP A 91 2.15 7.40 -1.11
C TRP A 91 2.58 8.25 -2.30
N GLY A 92 3.65 7.87 -2.99
CA GLY A 92 4.13 8.56 -4.18
C GLY A 92 3.07 8.56 -5.30
N TYR A 93 2.43 7.41 -5.53
CA TYR A 93 1.35 7.27 -6.49
C TYR A 93 0.16 8.18 -6.17
N LEU A 94 -0.31 8.19 -4.92
CA LEU A 94 -1.43 9.06 -4.52
C LEU A 94 -1.10 10.55 -4.66
N VAL A 95 0.10 10.98 -4.27
CA VAL A 95 0.52 12.38 -4.43
C VAL A 95 0.58 12.76 -5.91
N LEU A 96 1.20 11.92 -6.74
CA LEU A 96 1.30 12.16 -8.18
C LEU A 96 -0.08 12.20 -8.83
N SER A 97 -0.96 11.29 -8.44
CA SER A 97 -2.36 11.22 -8.88
C SER A 97 -3.11 12.52 -8.56
N ILE A 98 -2.98 13.04 -7.34
CA ILE A 98 -3.62 14.30 -6.93
C ILE A 98 -3.07 15.47 -7.76
N ILE A 99 -1.75 15.55 -7.95
CA ILE A 99 -1.12 16.60 -8.76
C ILE A 99 -1.66 16.57 -10.20
N ILE A 100 -1.75 15.40 -10.82
CA ILE A 100 -2.28 15.25 -12.18
C ILE A 100 -3.74 15.69 -12.24
N MET A 101 -4.56 15.30 -11.26
CA MET A 101 -5.99 15.61 -11.24
C MET A 101 -6.24 17.13 -11.07
N VAL A 102 -5.50 17.77 -10.16
CA VAL A 102 -5.57 19.23 -9.94
C VAL A 102 -5.03 19.98 -11.15
N GLY A 103 -3.90 19.55 -11.72
CA GLY A 103 -3.33 20.14 -12.92
C GLY A 103 -4.27 20.05 -14.11
N TYR A 104 -4.93 18.90 -14.30
CA TYR A 104 -5.94 18.71 -15.34
C TYR A 104 -7.13 19.65 -15.15
N GLN A 105 -7.65 19.77 -13.92
CA GLN A 105 -8.75 20.71 -13.61
C GLN A 105 -8.36 22.17 -13.86
N THR A 106 -7.11 22.56 -13.61
CA THR A 106 -6.64 23.95 -13.78
C THR A 106 -6.43 24.32 -15.25
N ILE A 107 -6.06 23.37 -16.11
CA ILE A 107 -5.83 23.61 -17.55
C ILE A 107 -7.13 23.48 -18.36
N SER A 108 -8.05 22.64 -17.89
CA SER A 108 -9.35 22.38 -18.52
C SER A 108 -10.37 23.52 -18.35
N HIS A 109 -10.06 24.52 -17.52
CA HIS A 109 -10.98 25.57 -17.09
C HIS A 109 -10.41 26.95 -17.40
#